data_AF-A0A9J6GCK7-F1
#
_entry.id   AF-A0A9J6GCK7-F1
#
_cell.length_a   1.000
_cell.length_b   1.000
_cell.length_c   1.000
_cell.angle_alpha   90.00
_cell.angle_beta   90.00
_cell.angle_gamma   90.00
#
_symmetry.space_group_name_H-M   'P 1'
#
loop_
_entity.id
_entity.type
_entity.pdbx_description
1 polymer ?
#
loop_
_entity_poly.entity_id
_entity_poly.type
_entity_poly.pdbx_seq_one_letter_code
_entity_poly.pdbx_strand_id
1 'polypeptide(L)'
;MEGISALTGPPRVYHSIVLLLSFVRAFPNSWTTFAGPFVAPDVDHWCSKPDLPFLGNWTEQQWKESALPVADKSGERGKENYESCRMFPIIWDGGNGTDVSFDNSTTVPCNSWTYNESLPGSSAVPEVCRFCIQCPRTH
;
A
#
# COMPACT_ATOMS: atom_id res chain seq x y z
N MET A 1 -51.31 25.89 -1.20
CA MET A 1 -50.06 25.07 -1.14
C MET A 1 -49.90 24.25 -2.44
N GLU A 2 -50.25 24.82 -3.60
CA GLU A 2 -50.38 24.04 -4.85
C GLU A 2 -49.25 24.30 -5.87
N GLY A 3 -48.37 25.29 -5.61
CA GLY A 3 -47.36 25.72 -6.58
C GLY A 3 -46.06 24.89 -6.60
N ILE A 4 -45.71 24.21 -5.51
CA ILE A 4 -44.42 23.49 -5.39
C ILE A 4 -44.49 22.04 -5.88
N SER A 5 -45.68 21.44 -5.89
CA SER A 5 -45.90 20.04 -6.32
C SER A 5 -45.83 19.86 -7.85
N ALA A 6 -46.08 20.92 -8.62
CA ALA A 6 -46.02 20.91 -10.07
C ALA A 6 -44.57 20.86 -10.61
N LEU A 7 -43.61 21.41 -9.85
CA LEU A 7 -42.18 21.43 -10.19
C LEU A 7 -41.45 20.15 -9.75
N THR A 8 -41.99 19.42 -8.78
CA THR A 8 -41.30 18.27 -8.14
C THR A 8 -41.77 16.91 -8.64
N GLY A 9 -42.88 16.81 -9.39
CA GLY A 9 -43.41 15.54 -9.86
C GLY A 9 -43.93 14.65 -8.72
N PRO A 10 -44.54 13.49 -9.02
CA PRO A 10 -45.08 12.61 -7.99
C PRO A 10 -43.97 12.18 -7.01
N PRO A 11 -44.23 12.10 -5.69
CA PRO A 11 -43.20 11.82 -4.67
C PRO A 11 -42.45 10.50 -4.90
N ARG A 12 -43.05 9.54 -5.61
CA ARG A 12 -42.43 8.28 -6.05
C ARG A 12 -41.41 8.47 -7.19
N VAL A 13 -41.71 9.35 -8.13
CA VAL A 13 -40.87 9.60 -9.31
C VAL A 13 -39.65 10.42 -8.93
N TYR A 14 -39.86 11.47 -8.12
CA TYR A 14 -38.77 12.29 -7.58
C TYR A 14 -37.75 11.45 -6.79
N HIS A 15 -38.22 10.66 -5.81
CA HIS A 15 -37.33 9.77 -5.06
C HIS A 15 -36.60 8.77 -5.95
N SER A 16 -37.28 8.20 -6.95
CA SER A 16 -36.66 7.26 -7.88
C SER A 16 -35.56 7.92 -8.73
N ILE A 17 -35.79 9.15 -9.21
CA ILE A 17 -34.78 9.92 -9.95
C ILE A 17 -33.60 10.27 -9.06
N VAL A 18 -33.83 10.72 -7.83
CA VAL A 18 -32.75 11.05 -6.88
C VAL A 18 -31.93 9.81 -6.54
N LEU A 19 -32.56 8.66 -6.31
CA LEU A 19 -31.86 7.39 -6.09
C LEU A 19 -31.06 6.98 -7.33
N LEU A 20 -31.64 7.05 -8.52
CA LEU A 20 -30.95 6.74 -9.77
C LEU A 20 -29.70 7.62 -9.95
N LEU A 21 -29.84 8.94 -9.77
CA LEU A 21 -28.72 9.89 -9.88
C LEU A 21 -27.65 9.62 -8.81
N SER A 22 -28.07 9.23 -7.60
CA SER A 22 -27.16 8.85 -6.52
C SER A 22 -26.37 7.58 -6.89
N PHE A 23 -27.03 6.57 -7.46
CA PHE A 23 -26.37 5.35 -7.93
C PHE A 23 -25.43 5.61 -9.11
N VAL A 24 -25.87 6.36 -10.13
CA VAL A 24 -25.06 6.71 -11.29
C VAL A 24 -23.83 7.51 -10.89
N ARG A 25 -23.91 8.30 -9.81
CA ARG A 25 -22.76 9.01 -9.26
C ARG A 25 -21.88 8.11 -8.37
N ALA A 26 -22.47 7.30 -7.50
CA ALA A 26 -21.71 6.50 -6.54
C ALA A 26 -21.01 5.31 -7.20
N PHE A 27 -21.67 4.65 -8.15
CA PHE A 27 -21.19 3.42 -8.77
C PHE A 27 -19.84 3.59 -9.48
N PRO A 28 -19.59 4.61 -10.33
CA PRO A 28 -18.29 4.81 -10.95
C PRO A 28 -17.17 5.05 -9.93
N ASN A 29 -17.44 5.79 -8.85
CA ASN A 29 -16.44 6.08 -7.82
C ASN A 29 -16.06 4.81 -7.03
N SER A 30 -17.07 4.00 -6.66
CA SER A 30 -16.81 2.71 -6.01
C SER A 30 -16.07 1.76 -6.94
N TRP A 31 -16.45 1.71 -8.22
CA TRP A 31 -15.80 0.86 -9.21
C TRP A 31 -14.33 1.21 -9.40
N THR A 32 -13.97 2.48 -9.60
CA THR A 32 -12.57 2.88 -9.81
C THR A 32 -11.70 2.59 -8.59
N THR A 33 -12.24 2.76 -7.39
CA THR A 33 -11.53 2.42 -6.14
C THR A 33 -11.32 0.91 -5.99
N PHE A 34 -12.31 0.12 -6.41
CA PHE A 34 -12.24 -1.35 -6.35
C PHE A 34 -11.40 -1.96 -7.48
N ALA A 35 -11.37 -1.35 -8.67
CA ALA A 35 -10.69 -1.89 -9.84
C ALA A 35 -9.16 -1.74 -9.78
N GLY A 36 -8.64 -0.76 -9.03
CA GLY A 36 -7.21 -0.48 -8.92
C GLY A 36 -6.35 -1.72 -8.64
N PRO A 37 -6.61 -2.50 -7.58
CA PRO A 37 -5.87 -3.72 -7.24
C PRO A 37 -5.78 -4.75 -8.35
N PHE A 38 -6.79 -4.84 -9.22
CA PHE A 38 -6.81 -5.83 -10.31
C PHE A 38 -6.01 -5.39 -11.53
N VAL A 39 -5.69 -4.09 -11.63
CA VAL A 39 -4.91 -3.51 -12.73
C VAL A 39 -3.42 -3.46 -12.37
N ALA A 40 -3.09 -3.29 -11.09
CA ALA A 40 -1.71 -3.28 -10.63
C ALA A 40 -1.08 -4.67 -10.79
N PRO A 41 0.05 -4.80 -11.50
CA PRO A 41 0.78 -6.06 -11.55
C PRO A 41 1.35 -6.42 -10.17
N ASP A 42 1.45 -7.71 -9.87
CA ASP A 42 2.21 -8.17 -8.70
C ASP A 42 3.70 -7.93 -8.97
N VAL A 43 4.27 -6.99 -8.21
CA VAL A 43 5.68 -6.63 -8.31
C VAL A 43 6.36 -6.87 -6.97
N ASP A 44 7.61 -7.31 -7.03
CA ASP A 44 8.45 -7.43 -5.84
C ASP A 44 8.57 -6.05 -5.17
N HIS A 45 8.12 -5.98 -3.92
CA HIS A 45 8.15 -4.78 -3.11
C HIS A 45 8.64 -5.09 -1.70
N TRP A 46 9.31 -4.11 -1.09
CA TRP A 46 9.84 -4.19 0.25
C TRP A 46 9.73 -2.84 0.95
N CYS A 47 9.93 -2.83 2.26
CA CYS A 47 9.82 -1.60 3.04
C CYS A 47 10.95 -0.64 2.67
N SER A 48 10.61 0.61 2.36
CA SER A 48 11.61 1.62 2.01
C SER A 48 12.49 1.95 3.19
N LYS A 49 13.76 2.23 2.88
CA LYS A 49 14.70 2.80 3.84
C LYS A 49 14.18 4.16 4.31
N PRO A 50 13.97 4.39 5.61
CA PRO A 50 13.53 5.69 6.10
C PRO A 50 14.66 6.72 5.97
N ASP A 51 14.28 7.98 5.68
CA ASP A 51 15.19 9.12 5.53
C ASP A 51 15.72 9.60 6.90
N LEU A 52 16.46 8.74 7.57
CA LEU A 52 17.13 9.05 8.83
C LEU A 52 18.61 9.36 8.56
N PRO A 53 19.19 10.39 9.22
CA PRO A 53 20.55 10.86 8.92
C PRO A 53 21.62 9.77 9.10
N PHE A 54 21.37 8.79 9.96
CA PHE A 54 22.25 7.65 10.20
C PHE A 54 22.05 6.46 9.22
N LEU A 55 20.91 6.36 8.54
CA LEU A 55 20.65 5.39 7.46
C LEU A 55 21.03 5.93 6.07
N GLY A 56 21.33 7.22 5.94
CA GLY A 56 21.68 7.84 4.67
C GLY A 56 22.84 7.14 3.95
N ASN A 57 23.83 6.63 4.70
CA ASN A 57 25.02 5.97 4.15
C ASN A 57 24.78 4.51 3.72
N TRP A 58 23.67 3.89 4.13
CA TRP A 58 23.42 2.46 3.89
C TRP A 58 23.04 2.17 2.45
N THR A 59 23.59 1.09 1.89
CA THR A 59 23.14 0.57 0.59
C THR A 59 21.79 -0.13 0.73
N GLU A 60 21.10 -0.31 -0.39
CA GLU A 60 19.81 -0.98 -0.43
C GLU A 60 19.92 -2.46 -0.02
N GLN A 61 21.01 -3.14 -0.38
CA GLN A 61 21.26 -4.52 0.04
C GLN A 61 21.44 -4.63 1.55
N GLN A 62 22.27 -3.75 2.14
CA GLN A 62 22.50 -3.72 3.59
C GLN A 62 21.19 -3.49 4.36
N TRP A 63 20.34 -2.61 3.84
CA TRP A 63 19.01 -2.37 4.39
C TRP A 63 18.13 -3.63 4.34
N LYS A 64 18.05 -4.31 3.18
CA LYS A 64 17.23 -5.52 3.02
C LYS A 64 17.67 -6.63 3.98
N GLU A 65 18.97 -6.89 4.07
CA GLU A 65 19.52 -7.96 4.89
C GLU A 65 19.33 -7.72 6.40
N SER A 66 19.34 -6.46 6.83
CA SER A 66 19.32 -6.11 8.27
C SER A 66 17.92 -5.77 8.80
N ALA A 67 17.12 -5.08 7.99
CA ALA A 67 15.86 -4.49 8.44
C ALA A 67 14.63 -5.35 8.09
N LEU A 68 14.74 -6.27 7.14
CA LEU A 68 13.60 -7.05 6.68
C LEU A 68 13.65 -8.50 7.20
N PRO A 69 12.56 -9.01 7.79
CA PRO A 69 12.44 -10.43 8.09
C PRO A 69 12.37 -11.26 6.80
N VAL A 70 12.86 -12.49 6.86
CA VAL A 70 12.70 -13.47 5.77
C VAL A 70 11.32 -14.13 5.89
N ALA A 71 10.47 -13.97 4.88
CA ALA A 71 9.10 -14.48 4.85
C ALA A 71 9.07 -16.01 4.74
N ASP A 72 9.88 -16.58 3.84
CA ASP A 72 9.98 -18.02 3.63
C ASP A 72 11.44 -18.46 3.48
N LYS A 73 11.88 -19.39 4.34
CA LYS A 73 13.16 -20.10 4.16
C LYS A 73 13.08 -21.21 3.09
N SER A 74 11.89 -21.42 2.49
CA SER A 74 11.63 -22.44 1.47
C SER A 74 11.59 -21.89 0.04
N GLY A 75 12.02 -20.63 -0.17
CA GLY A 75 12.08 -20.04 -1.51
C GLY A 75 12.85 -20.93 -2.47
N GLU A 76 12.29 -21.13 -3.66
CA GLU A 76 12.91 -21.88 -4.75
C GLU A 76 14.38 -21.47 -4.91
N ARG A 77 15.25 -22.47 -4.75
CA ARG A 77 16.71 -22.48 -4.92
C ARG A 77 17.34 -21.12 -5.30
N GLY A 78 17.54 -20.23 -4.31
CA GLY A 78 18.49 -19.12 -4.39
C GLY A 78 17.95 -17.68 -4.32
N LYS A 79 16.65 -17.44 -4.10
CA LYS A 79 16.12 -16.08 -3.87
C LYS A 79 15.56 -15.95 -2.45
N GLU A 80 16.23 -15.18 -1.59
CA GLU A 80 15.68 -14.84 -0.26
C GLU A 80 14.42 -14.00 -0.43
N ASN A 81 13.29 -14.54 0.00
CA ASN A 81 12.03 -13.81 0.00
C ASN A 81 11.92 -13.03 1.30
N TYR A 82 12.23 -11.73 1.27
CA TYR A 82 11.95 -10.83 2.38
C TYR A 82 10.45 -10.54 2.50
N GLU A 83 9.99 -10.36 3.73
CA GLU A 83 8.66 -9.85 4.04
C GLU A 83 8.44 -8.49 3.39
N SER A 84 7.34 -8.38 2.64
CA SER A 84 7.04 -7.17 1.86
C SER A 84 6.35 -6.07 2.69
N CYS A 85 5.77 -6.44 3.83
CA CYS A 85 4.86 -5.58 4.60
C CYS A 85 5.28 -5.29 6.02
N ARG A 86 6.34 -5.96 6.48
CA ARG A 86 6.84 -5.87 7.85
C ARG A 86 8.34 -5.67 7.85
N MET A 87 8.81 -4.94 8.84
CA MET A 87 10.23 -4.71 9.09
C MET A 87 10.52 -4.87 10.58
N PHE A 88 11.79 -5.05 10.92
CA PHE A 88 12.25 -4.96 12.30
C PHE A 88 12.24 -3.49 12.75
N PRO A 89 11.79 -3.19 13.99
CA PRO A 89 11.81 -1.83 14.47
C PRO A 89 13.26 -1.37 14.68
N ILE A 90 13.51 -0.10 14.32
CA ILE A 90 14.82 0.53 14.41
C ILE A 90 15.00 1.02 15.85
N ILE A 91 16.00 0.48 16.55
CA ILE A 91 16.42 0.96 17.86
C ILE A 91 17.61 1.90 17.65
N TRP A 92 17.48 3.12 18.14
CA TRP A 92 18.56 4.11 18.14
C TRP A 92 18.74 4.64 19.57
N ASP A 93 19.95 4.53 20.11
CA ASP A 93 20.32 5.22 21.34
C ASP A 93 20.78 6.63 20.97
N GLY A 94 19.98 7.63 21.34
CA GLY A 94 20.16 9.03 20.94
C GLY A 94 21.39 9.76 21.48
N GLY A 95 22.43 9.04 21.91
CA GLY A 95 23.69 9.60 22.39
C GLY A 95 24.85 9.15 21.50
N ASN A 96 25.32 10.02 20.60
CA ASN A 96 26.60 9.93 19.85
C ASN A 96 26.92 8.63 19.07
N GLY A 97 26.06 7.61 19.09
CA GLY A 97 26.25 6.37 18.36
C GLY A 97 25.78 6.51 16.91
N THR A 98 26.68 6.23 15.97
CA THR A 98 26.32 5.94 14.57
C THR A 98 25.76 4.53 14.40
N ASP A 99 25.58 3.81 15.50
CA ASP A 99 25.28 2.39 15.49
C ASP A 99 23.77 2.17 15.46
N VAL A 100 23.32 1.44 14.44
CA VAL A 100 21.91 1.18 14.16
C VAL A 100 21.64 -0.25 14.55
N SER A 101 20.73 -0.46 15.51
CA SER A 101 20.31 -1.78 15.92
C SER A 101 18.89 -2.06 15.47
N PHE A 102 18.63 -3.30 15.08
CA PHE A 102 17.31 -3.79 14.70
C PHE A 102 16.87 -4.83 15.72
N ASP A 103 15.68 -4.64 16.29
CA ASP A 103 15.11 -5.66 17.17
C ASP A 103 14.57 -6.83 16.33
N ASN A 104 15.30 -7.93 16.27
CA ASN A 104 14.87 -9.12 15.54
C ASN A 104 13.72 -9.88 16.27
N SER A 105 13.35 -9.48 17.50
CA SER A 105 12.32 -10.19 18.27
C SER A 105 10.89 -9.81 17.89
N THR A 106 10.70 -8.62 17.30
CA THR A 106 9.37 -8.09 16.96
C THR A 106 9.33 -7.53 15.54
N THR A 107 8.13 -7.45 14.95
CA THR A 107 7.94 -6.89 13.61
C THR A 107 6.91 -5.77 13.65
N VAL A 108 7.16 -4.70 12.88
CA VAL A 108 6.29 -3.53 12.76
C VAL A 108 5.85 -3.35 11.31
N PRO A 109 4.64 -2.78 11.08
CA PRO A 109 4.17 -2.50 9.72
C PRO A 109 5.00 -1.39 9.07
N CYS A 110 5.17 -1.50 7.75
CA CYS A 110 5.95 -0.53 6.99
C CYS A 110 5.16 0.74 6.68
N ASN A 111 5.86 1.88 6.66
CA ASN A 111 5.27 3.19 6.39
C ASN A 111 5.36 3.58 4.91
N SER A 112 6.34 3.04 4.19
CA SER A 112 6.59 3.27 2.77
C SER A 112 7.21 2.03 2.12
N TRP A 113 7.05 1.91 0.80
CA TRP A 113 7.49 0.76 0.02
C TRP A 113 8.34 1.20 -1.17
N THR A 114 9.38 0.41 -1.43
CA THR A 114 10.21 0.50 -2.62
C THR A 114 9.89 -0.71 -3.49
N TYR A 115 9.73 -0.45 -4.78
CA TYR A 115 9.29 -1.43 -5.77
C TYR A 115 10.42 -1.75 -6.73
N ASN A 116 10.45 -2.98 -7.23
CA ASN A 116 11.33 -3.32 -8.33
C ASN A 116 10.77 -2.79 -9.66
N GLU A 117 11.38 -1.72 -10.18
CA GLU A 117 10.96 -1.06 -11.43
C GLU A 117 11.35 -1.83 -12.70
N SER A 118 12.01 -2.99 -12.59
CA SER A 118 12.40 -3.78 -13.77
C SER A 118 11.22 -4.36 -14.55
N LEU A 119 10.03 -4.42 -13.93
CA LEU A 119 8.83 -5.01 -14.52
C LEU A 119 7.95 -3.94 -15.21
N PRO A 120 7.34 -4.27 -16.37
CA PRO A 120 6.37 -3.38 -17.01
C PRO A 120 5.16 -3.16 -16.11
N GLY A 121 4.73 -1.90 -15.95
CA GLY A 121 3.58 -1.54 -15.11
C GLY A 121 3.90 -1.31 -13.63
N SER A 122 5.17 -1.44 -13.22
CA SER A 122 5.65 -1.09 -11.87
C SER A 122 5.37 0.35 -11.47
N SER A 123 5.32 1.27 -12.45
CA SER A 123 4.98 2.67 -12.23
C SER A 123 3.53 2.91 -11.80
N ALA A 124 2.64 1.92 -11.98
CA ALA A 124 1.22 2.03 -11.60
C ALA A 124 0.92 1.54 -10.17
N VAL A 125 1.90 0.87 -9.58
CA VAL A 125 1.80 0.22 -8.27
C VAL A 125 1.80 1.24 -7.12
N PRO A 126 2.65 2.29 -7.07
CA PRO A 126 2.69 3.19 -5.91
C PRO A 126 1.40 4.01 -5.73
N GLU A 127 0.64 4.29 -6.78
CA GLU A 127 -0.65 5.00 -6.66
C GLU A 127 -1.79 4.09 -6.20
N VAL A 128 -1.76 2.81 -6.55
CA VAL A 128 -2.79 1.83 -6.20
C VAL A 128 -2.49 1.18 -4.84
N CYS A 129 -1.25 0.76 -4.63
CA CYS A 129 -0.78 0.00 -3.48
C CYS A 129 -0.28 0.94 -2.38
N ARG A 130 -1.19 1.76 -1.84
CA ARG A 130 -0.89 2.63 -0.69
C ARG A 130 -0.81 1.86 0.63
N PHE A 131 -1.49 0.72 0.71
CA PHE A 131 -1.54 -0.12 1.90
C PHE A 131 -1.23 -1.56 1.53
N CYS A 132 -0.56 -2.28 2.43
CA CYS A 132 -0.24 -3.69 2.26
C CYS A 132 -1.42 -4.61 1.99
N ILE A 133 -2.60 -4.30 2.55
CA ILE A 133 -3.82 -5.09 2.30
C ILE A 133 -4.32 -4.98 0.85
N GLN A 134 -3.88 -3.96 0.12
CA GLN A 134 -4.37 -3.64 -1.22
C GLN A 134 -3.61 -4.44 -2.29
N CYS A 135 -2.35 -4.78 -2.02
CA CYS A 135 -1.49 -5.54 -2.92
C CYS A 135 -0.67 -6.56 -2.10
N PRO A 136 -1.32 -7.58 -1.52
CA PRO A 136 -0.60 -8.69 -0.92
C PRO A 136 0.19 -9.43 -2.01
N ARG A 137 1.46 -9.76 -1.76
CA ARG A 137 2.20 -10.67 -2.63
C ARG A 137 1.38 -11.96 -2.81
N THR A 138 1.20 -12.38 -4.05
CA THR A 138 0.66 -13.72 -4.33
C THR A 138 1.82 -14.73 -4.24
N HIS A 139 1.74 -15.63 -3.25
CA HIS A 139 2.65 -16.78 -3.11
C HIS A 139 2.38 -17.82 -4.19
#